data_AF-D6WBS6-F1
#
_entry.id   AF-D6WBS6-F1
#
_cell.length_a   1.000
_cell.length_b   1.000
_cell.length_c   1.000
_cell.angle_alpha   90.00
_cell.angle_beta   90.00
_cell.angle_gamma   90.00
#
_symmetry.space_group_name_H-M   'P 1'
#
loop_
_entity.id
_entity.type
_entity.pdbx_description
1 polymer ?
#
loop_
_entity_poly.entity_id
_entity_poly.type
_entity_poly.pdbx_seq_one_letter_code
_entity_poly.pdbx_strand_id
1 'polypeptide(L)'
;MRLFNILFCLYFAFVRSVFGQTDDCVCVPFYLCTNGTLNTNGENIIDIRINANDCPSYLDFCCPTKEVLEKPKPKSPVIPPGCGHRNRNGVQYSITGATDNEAQFGEFPWVVAILRKDNETLSLQCGGSLIHPQVVLTAAHCVHFVEQMVVRAGEWDSKTTQEPLKHQDVKVSSAKVHPDFNSKNLKNDIALLFLETPVSLDDNHIGLACLPRQNNALSSNGCYVNGWGKNKFGKDAVFQNILKKIQLPVVAHEQCQDAFRKTRLGKYFILNESFVCAGGEEGKDACTGDGGGPLVCPSEEGRYEQVGIVSWGIGCGEKGVPGAYTNVGRFKNWIKKQTQTRSFTIQ
;
A
#
# COMPACT_ATOMS: atom_id res chain seq x y z
N MET A 1 10.05 50.02 12.25
CA MET A 1 8.75 49.34 12.52
C MET A 1 7.71 49.55 11.41
N ARG A 2 8.12 49.58 10.12
CA ARG A 2 7.20 49.72 8.97
C ARG A 2 7.42 48.69 7.84
N LEU A 3 8.45 47.84 7.95
CA LEU A 3 8.77 46.78 6.97
C LEU A 3 8.13 45.42 7.31
N PHE A 4 7.77 45.18 8.57
CA PHE A 4 7.11 43.94 9.00
C PHE A 4 5.63 43.83 8.56
N ASN A 5 4.95 44.96 8.39
CA ASN A 5 3.52 44.98 7.98
C ASN A 5 3.31 44.74 6.48
N ILE A 6 4.33 44.92 5.64
CA ILE A 6 4.20 44.75 4.18
C ILE A 6 4.37 43.26 3.81
N LEU A 7 5.23 42.52 4.52
CA LEU A 7 5.40 41.08 4.31
C LEU A 7 4.16 40.27 4.74
N PHE A 8 3.46 40.70 5.80
CA PHE A 8 2.24 40.05 6.30
C PHE A 8 1.04 40.22 5.35
N CYS A 9 0.91 41.40 4.71
CA CYS A 9 -0.11 41.64 3.69
C CYS A 9 0.13 40.86 2.39
N LEU A 10 1.39 40.64 2.00
CA LEU A 10 1.72 39.85 0.81
C LEU A 10 1.43 38.35 0.99
N TYR A 11 1.56 37.81 2.21
CA TYR A 11 1.18 36.44 2.52
C TYR A 11 -0.35 36.23 2.42
N PHE A 12 -1.14 37.19 2.94
CA PHE A 12 -2.60 37.19 2.80
C PHE A 12 -3.07 37.34 1.35
N ALA A 13 -2.32 38.07 0.51
CA ALA A 13 -2.63 38.20 -0.91
C ALA A 13 -2.26 36.95 -1.73
N PHE A 14 -1.25 36.19 -1.30
CA PHE A 14 -0.85 34.95 -1.99
C PHE A 14 -1.79 33.78 -1.69
N VAL A 15 -2.35 33.71 -0.48
CA VAL A 15 -3.42 32.75 -0.14
C VAL A 15 -4.73 33.07 -0.90
N ARG A 16 -4.93 34.31 -1.34
CA ARG A 16 -6.13 34.74 -2.07
C ARG A 16 -6.22 34.33 -3.54
N SER A 17 -5.13 33.96 -4.22
CA SER A 17 -5.22 33.69 -5.69
C SER A 17 -5.19 32.20 -6.07
N VAL A 18 -5.11 31.29 -5.12
CA VAL A 18 -5.00 29.83 -5.40
C VAL A 18 -6.30 29.08 -5.08
N PHE A 19 -7.15 29.62 -4.19
CA PHE A 19 -8.39 28.97 -3.77
C PHE A 19 -9.59 29.65 -4.43
N GLY A 20 -10.37 28.90 -5.20
CA GLY A 20 -11.61 29.38 -5.80
C GLY A 20 -12.55 29.91 -4.72
N GLN A 21 -12.95 31.18 -4.84
CA GLN A 21 -13.72 31.88 -3.84
C GLN A 21 -15.19 31.96 -4.29
N THR A 22 -16.10 31.46 -3.45
CA THR A 22 -17.51 31.86 -3.41
C THR A 22 -17.75 32.56 -2.07
N ASP A 23 -18.61 33.57 -2.02
CA ASP A 23 -18.54 34.70 -1.07
C ASP A 23 -18.61 34.40 0.45
N ASP A 24 -18.80 33.15 0.89
CA ASP A 24 -18.91 32.78 2.32
C ASP A 24 -17.97 31.65 2.83
N CYS A 25 -17.13 31.03 1.99
CA CYS A 25 -16.22 29.95 2.45
C CYS A 25 -14.92 29.84 1.63
N VAL A 26 -13.95 29.09 2.18
CA VAL A 26 -12.68 28.75 1.52
C VAL A 26 -12.54 27.23 1.51
N CYS A 27 -12.15 26.66 0.37
CA CYS A 27 -11.82 25.25 0.26
C CYS A 27 -10.53 24.95 1.01
N VAL A 28 -10.62 24.11 2.05
CA VAL A 28 -9.48 23.66 2.85
C VAL A 28 -9.59 22.15 3.08
N PRO A 29 -8.47 21.43 3.28
CA PRO A 29 -8.51 20.03 3.69
C PRO A 29 -9.43 19.82 4.90
N PHE A 30 -10.23 18.75 4.88
CA PHE A 30 -11.32 18.54 5.87
C PHE A 30 -10.85 18.63 7.34
N TYR A 31 -9.60 18.24 7.62
CA TYR A 31 -9.00 18.28 8.96
C TYR A 31 -8.58 19.69 9.43
N LEU A 32 -8.71 20.72 8.59
CA LEU A 32 -8.42 22.13 8.89
C LEU A 32 -9.68 22.99 9.08
N CYS A 33 -10.87 22.41 9.30
CA CYS A 33 -12.10 23.18 9.56
C CYS A 33 -12.68 22.89 10.95
N THR A 34 -13.13 23.92 11.68
CA THR A 34 -13.63 23.79 13.08
C THR A 34 -15.12 23.48 13.22
N ASN A 35 -15.99 23.86 12.27
CA ASN A 35 -17.45 23.77 12.41
C ASN A 35 -18.18 22.99 11.29
N GLY A 36 -17.46 22.19 10.50
CA GLY A 36 -18.09 21.00 9.92
C GLY A 36 -18.24 19.95 11.02
N THR A 37 -19.22 20.11 11.92
CA THR A 37 -19.33 19.40 13.21
C THR A 37 -18.70 18.00 13.21
N LEU A 38 -17.75 17.78 14.13
CA LEU A 38 -17.43 16.46 14.63
C LEU A 38 -18.68 15.88 15.34
N ASN A 39 -19.50 15.01 14.73
CA ASN A 39 -20.23 14.05 15.58
C ASN A 39 -19.32 12.91 15.98
N THR A 40 -19.26 12.73 17.29
CA THR A 40 -18.82 11.54 18.01
C THR A 40 -19.72 10.29 17.79
N ASN A 41 -20.59 10.32 16.78
CA ASN A 41 -21.66 9.33 16.55
C ASN A 41 -21.37 8.43 15.33
N GLY A 42 -20.27 8.69 14.60
CA GLY A 42 -19.89 7.98 13.35
C GLY A 42 -19.37 8.86 12.20
N GLU A 43 -19.08 10.15 12.43
CA GLU A 43 -18.81 11.15 11.37
C GLU A 43 -17.31 11.51 11.20
N ASN A 44 -16.50 10.58 10.68
CA ASN A 44 -15.30 10.97 9.92
C ASN A 44 -15.35 10.22 8.58
N ILE A 45 -16.41 10.43 7.80
CA ILE A 45 -16.68 9.68 6.58
C ILE A 45 -16.43 10.58 5.37
N ILE A 46 -15.57 10.14 4.44
CA ILE A 46 -15.30 10.81 3.16
C ILE A 46 -15.89 9.99 2.02
N ASP A 47 -16.83 10.53 1.24
CA ASP A 47 -17.29 9.87 0.01
C ASP A 47 -16.35 10.20 -1.16
N ILE A 48 -15.63 9.20 -1.65
CA ILE A 48 -14.65 9.37 -2.74
C ILE A 48 -15.28 9.56 -4.13
N ARG A 49 -16.59 9.34 -4.28
CA ARG A 49 -17.29 9.40 -5.58
C ARG A 49 -17.82 10.79 -5.90
N ILE A 50 -18.00 11.60 -4.87
CA ILE A 50 -18.63 12.89 -4.98
C ILE A 50 -17.49 13.90 -4.84
N ASN A 51 -17.38 14.83 -5.79
CA ASN A 51 -16.87 16.16 -5.46
C ASN A 51 -17.94 16.81 -4.58
N ALA A 52 -18.11 16.28 -3.38
CA ALA A 52 -19.10 16.74 -2.43
C ALA A 52 -18.56 18.08 -1.95
N ASN A 53 -19.35 19.12 -2.15
CA ASN A 53 -19.08 20.52 -1.82
C ASN A 53 -18.47 21.30 -2.98
N ASP A 54 -18.64 22.62 -2.94
CA ASP A 54 -18.22 23.62 -3.93
C ASP A 54 -16.69 23.69 -4.17
N CYS A 55 -15.96 22.62 -3.88
CA CYS A 55 -14.51 22.50 -3.89
C CYS A 55 -14.02 21.48 -4.95
N PRO A 56 -12.89 21.75 -5.63
CA PRO A 56 -12.39 20.87 -6.70
C PRO A 56 -11.87 19.49 -6.24
N SER A 57 -11.51 19.34 -4.97
CA SER A 57 -10.88 18.14 -4.39
C SER A 57 -11.86 17.45 -3.43
N TYR A 58 -11.97 16.13 -3.52
CA TYR A 58 -12.81 15.32 -2.63
C TYR A 58 -12.32 15.26 -1.17
N LEU A 59 -11.08 15.71 -0.92
CA LEU A 59 -10.51 15.86 0.44
C LEU A 59 -10.74 17.26 1.03
N ASP A 60 -11.30 18.18 0.23
CA ASP A 60 -11.50 19.58 0.63
C ASP A 60 -12.97 19.82 1.00
N PHE A 61 -13.17 20.72 1.96
CA PHE A 61 -14.49 21.21 2.36
C PHE A 61 -14.54 22.72 2.21
N CYS A 62 -15.69 23.22 1.77
CA CYS A 62 -16.05 24.64 1.81
C CYS A 62 -16.19 25.04 3.29
N CYS A 63 -15.11 25.55 3.86
CA CYS A 63 -15.02 25.92 5.28
C CYS A 63 -15.23 27.43 5.43
N PRO A 64 -16.15 27.89 6.29
CA PRO A 64 -16.28 29.30 6.62
C PRO A 64 -14.93 29.87 7.07
N THR A 65 -14.53 31.03 6.55
CA THR A 65 -13.18 31.60 6.78
C THR A 65 -12.84 31.77 8.26
N LYS A 66 -13.83 32.00 9.12
CA LYS A 66 -13.67 32.16 10.58
C LYS A 66 -13.39 30.84 11.31
N GLU A 67 -13.59 29.72 10.62
CA GLU A 67 -13.54 28.38 11.17
C GLU A 67 -12.34 27.57 10.67
N VAL A 68 -11.57 28.15 9.75
CA VAL A 68 -10.33 27.54 9.25
C VAL A 68 -9.28 27.51 10.37
N LEU A 69 -8.70 26.34 10.57
CA LEU A 69 -7.57 26.12 11.46
C LEU A 69 -6.26 26.38 10.71
N GLU A 70 -5.32 27.08 11.35
CA GLU A 70 -3.96 27.24 10.83
C GLU A 70 -3.17 25.92 10.87
N LYS A 71 -3.51 25.03 11.81
CA LYS A 71 -2.86 23.72 12.00
C LYS A 71 -3.88 22.66 12.41
N PRO A 72 -3.67 21.38 12.05
CA PRO A 72 -4.53 20.29 12.49
C PRO A 72 -4.60 20.24 14.02
N LYS A 73 -5.77 19.88 14.57
CA LYS A 73 -5.88 19.58 16.00
C LYS A 73 -4.97 18.38 16.32
N PRO A 74 -4.13 18.43 17.37
CA PRO A 74 -3.31 17.29 17.75
C PRO A 74 -4.24 16.14 18.17
N LYS A 75 -4.30 15.08 17.36
CA LYS A 75 -4.77 13.77 17.81
C LYS A 75 -3.51 12.96 18.09
N SER A 76 -3.36 12.47 19.33
CA SER A 76 -2.31 11.50 19.61
C SER A 76 -2.67 10.17 18.92
N PRO A 77 -1.89 9.71 17.94
CA PRO A 77 -2.15 8.42 17.32
C PRO A 77 -1.94 7.31 18.36
N VAL A 78 -2.88 6.38 18.44
CA VAL A 78 -2.66 5.12 19.17
C VAL A 78 -1.81 4.25 18.25
N ILE A 79 -0.52 4.13 18.58
CA ILE A 79 0.41 3.28 17.83
C ILE A 79 0.34 1.87 18.42
N PRO A 80 -0.21 0.89 17.70
CA PRO A 80 -0.29 -0.46 18.22
C PRO A 80 1.10 -1.11 18.19
N PRO A 81 1.54 -1.76 19.27
CA PRO A 81 2.89 -2.32 19.33
C PRO A 81 3.03 -3.54 18.41
N GLY A 82 4.16 -3.60 17.71
CA GLY A 82 4.57 -4.73 16.88
C GLY A 82 4.04 -4.66 15.44
N CYS A 83 3.74 -5.82 14.87
CA CYS A 83 3.37 -5.96 13.46
C CYS A 83 1.90 -6.37 13.25
N GLY A 84 1.43 -6.27 12.00
CA GLY A 84 0.21 -6.91 11.49
C GLY A 84 -1.09 -6.21 11.88
N HIS A 85 -1.05 -4.97 12.34
CA HIS A 85 -2.23 -4.20 12.74
C HIS A 85 -2.91 -3.53 11.53
N ARG A 86 -4.14 -3.97 11.21
CA ARG A 86 -4.95 -3.40 10.12
C ARG A 86 -5.90 -2.31 10.66
N ASN A 87 -5.84 -1.11 10.10
CA ASN A 87 -6.75 -0.01 10.45
C ASN A 87 -8.05 -0.11 9.63
N ARG A 88 -8.96 -0.99 10.03
CA ARG A 88 -10.19 -1.31 9.25
C ARG A 88 -11.08 -0.09 8.94
N ASN A 89 -11.04 0.94 9.78
CA ASN A 89 -11.82 2.16 9.64
C ASN A 89 -10.98 3.34 9.12
N GLY A 90 -9.78 3.07 8.61
CA GLY A 90 -8.82 4.09 8.22
C GLY A 90 -8.20 4.83 9.42
N VAL A 91 -7.22 5.68 9.12
CA VAL A 91 -6.50 6.52 10.08
C VAL A 91 -7.06 7.94 9.96
N GLN A 92 -7.45 8.55 11.07
CA GLN A 92 -8.13 9.86 11.16
C GLN A 92 -9.54 9.93 10.55
N TYR A 93 -9.81 9.25 9.44
CA TYR A 93 -11.11 9.18 8.76
C TYR A 93 -11.33 7.83 8.09
N SER A 94 -12.60 7.52 7.83
CA SER A 94 -13.08 6.41 7.03
C SER A 94 -13.55 6.94 5.66
N ILE A 95 -13.38 6.16 4.60
CA ILE A 95 -14.01 6.41 3.31
C ILE A 95 -15.32 5.64 3.17
N THR A 96 -16.25 6.23 2.44
CA THR A 96 -17.44 5.58 1.87
C THR A 96 -17.45 5.74 0.36
N GLY A 97 -18.36 5.03 -0.31
CA GLY A 97 -18.47 5.11 -1.76
C GLY A 97 -17.39 4.35 -2.53
N ALA A 98 -16.61 3.52 -1.84
CA ALA A 98 -15.72 2.57 -2.51
C ALA A 98 -16.53 1.60 -3.39
N THR A 99 -16.46 1.79 -4.70
CA THR A 99 -17.16 0.95 -5.70
C THR A 99 -16.22 0.02 -6.44
N ASP A 100 -14.91 0.24 -6.31
CA ASP A 100 -13.88 -0.49 -7.04
C ASP A 100 -12.75 -0.89 -6.09
N ASN A 101 -13.12 -1.45 -4.94
CA ASN A 101 -12.21 -2.07 -3.98
C ASN A 101 -11.16 -1.12 -3.36
N GLU A 102 -11.47 0.16 -3.21
CA GLU A 102 -10.60 1.12 -2.52
C GLU A 102 -10.35 0.72 -1.06
N ALA A 103 -9.08 0.81 -0.65
CA ALA A 103 -8.69 0.68 0.74
C ALA A 103 -8.91 2.00 1.50
N GLN A 104 -9.14 1.90 2.80
CA GLN A 104 -9.19 3.06 3.69
C GLN A 104 -7.79 3.68 3.81
N PHE A 105 -7.72 4.98 4.13
CA PHE A 105 -6.45 5.65 4.36
C PHE A 105 -5.68 4.98 5.52
N GLY A 106 -4.48 4.48 5.25
CA GLY A 106 -3.68 3.75 6.23
C GLY A 106 -4.26 2.38 6.65
N GLU A 107 -5.16 1.77 5.87
CA GLU A 107 -5.78 0.48 6.22
C GLU A 107 -4.75 -0.65 6.39
N PHE A 108 -3.75 -0.67 5.50
CA PHE A 108 -2.68 -1.66 5.46
C PHE A 108 -1.32 -0.94 5.60
N PRO A 109 -0.92 -0.58 6.83
CA PRO A 109 0.19 0.35 7.09
C PRO A 109 1.56 -0.13 6.60
N TRP A 110 1.70 -1.42 6.33
CA TRP A 110 2.93 -2.03 5.86
C TRP A 110 3.13 -1.98 4.35
N VAL A 111 2.10 -1.65 3.57
CA VAL A 111 2.20 -1.61 2.12
C VAL A 111 3.09 -0.44 1.71
N VAL A 112 4.06 -0.70 0.84
CA VAL A 112 4.95 0.33 0.29
C VAL A 112 4.95 0.30 -1.23
N ALA A 113 5.17 1.46 -1.84
CA ALA A 113 5.43 1.57 -3.28
C ALA A 113 6.94 1.58 -3.52
N ILE A 114 7.40 0.79 -4.48
CA ILE A 114 8.78 0.79 -4.97
C ILE A 114 8.80 1.59 -6.27
N LEU A 115 9.42 2.76 -6.18
CA LEU A 115 9.48 3.74 -7.25
C LEU A 115 10.89 3.75 -7.86
N ARG A 116 10.97 3.94 -9.17
CA ARG A 116 12.22 4.28 -9.85
C ARG A 116 12.27 5.77 -10.10
N LYS A 117 13.38 6.39 -9.73
CA LYS A 117 13.68 7.78 -10.03
C LYS A 117 14.43 7.89 -11.35
N ASP A 118 13.72 8.34 -12.39
CA ASP A 118 14.30 8.71 -13.68
C ASP A 118 14.28 10.24 -13.80
N ASN A 119 15.46 10.87 -13.72
CA ASN A 119 15.60 12.34 -13.63
C ASN A 119 14.78 12.93 -12.47
N GLU A 120 13.79 13.77 -12.76
CA GLU A 120 12.87 14.39 -11.79
C GLU A 120 11.53 13.64 -11.68
N THR A 121 11.36 12.51 -12.38
CA THR A 121 10.12 11.73 -12.36
C THR A 121 10.26 10.46 -11.53
N LEU A 122 9.23 10.18 -10.72
CA LEU A 122 9.08 8.92 -9.98
C LEU A 122 8.04 8.06 -10.70
N SER A 123 8.40 6.81 -10.97
CA SER A 123 7.51 5.85 -11.63
C SER A 123 7.35 4.59 -10.78
N LEU A 124 6.10 4.16 -10.56
CA LEU A 124 5.81 2.92 -9.84
C LEU A 124 6.35 1.72 -10.64
N GLN A 125 7.23 0.95 -10.03
CA GLN A 125 7.75 -0.29 -10.60
C GLN A 125 7.06 -1.51 -10.00
N CYS A 126 6.97 -1.54 -8.67
CA CYS A 126 6.46 -2.66 -7.91
C CYS A 126 5.85 -2.21 -6.58
N GLY A 127 5.12 -3.12 -5.93
CA GLY A 127 4.78 -3.04 -4.52
C GLY A 127 5.82 -3.71 -3.62
N GLY A 128 5.66 -3.51 -2.33
CA GLY A 128 6.43 -4.18 -1.29
C GLY A 128 5.73 -4.10 0.05
N SER A 129 6.44 -4.55 1.07
CA SER A 129 5.93 -4.59 2.44
C SER A 129 7.02 -4.29 3.45
N LEU A 130 6.75 -3.39 4.40
CA LEU A 130 7.67 -3.07 5.48
C LEU A 130 7.63 -4.18 6.54
N ILE A 131 8.75 -4.87 6.77
CA ILE A 131 8.88 -5.94 7.79
C ILE A 131 9.78 -5.53 8.97
N HIS A 132 10.45 -4.39 8.83
CA HIS A 132 11.23 -3.66 9.82
C HIS A 132 11.31 -2.20 9.34
N PRO A 133 11.50 -1.18 10.22
CA PRO A 133 11.62 0.23 9.80
C PRO A 133 12.64 0.52 8.68
N GLN A 134 13.60 -0.38 8.45
CA GLN A 134 14.63 -0.27 7.41
C GLN A 134 14.68 -1.46 6.43
N VAL A 135 13.68 -2.36 6.47
CA VAL A 135 13.68 -3.56 5.63
C VAL A 135 12.33 -3.73 4.95
N VAL A 136 12.36 -3.75 3.62
CA VAL A 136 11.21 -4.03 2.77
C VAL A 136 11.35 -5.43 2.18
N LEU A 137 10.27 -6.20 2.24
CA LEU A 137 10.10 -7.47 1.56
C LEU A 137 9.35 -7.25 0.24
N THR A 138 9.90 -7.78 -0.86
CA THR A 138 9.34 -7.67 -2.22
C THR A 138 9.76 -8.87 -3.08
N ALA A 139 9.37 -8.89 -4.35
CA ALA A 139 9.76 -9.90 -5.32
C ALA A 139 11.17 -9.64 -5.87
N ALA A 140 11.87 -10.71 -6.26
CA ALA A 140 13.20 -10.60 -6.86
C ALA A 140 13.15 -9.95 -8.25
N HIS A 141 12.12 -10.23 -9.03
CA HIS A 141 11.92 -9.62 -10.35
C HIS A 141 11.66 -8.10 -10.31
N CYS A 142 11.41 -7.54 -9.12
CA CYS A 142 11.29 -6.10 -8.93
C CYS A 142 12.64 -5.41 -8.77
N VAL A 143 13.72 -6.17 -8.52
CA VAL A 143 15.02 -5.62 -8.11
C VAL A 143 15.91 -5.34 -9.33
N HIS A 144 15.78 -4.14 -9.88
CA HIS A 144 16.62 -3.60 -10.94
C HIS A 144 17.02 -2.14 -10.64
N PHE A 145 18.24 -1.73 -10.98
CA PHE A 145 18.73 -0.34 -10.78
C PHE A 145 18.55 0.16 -9.33
N VAL A 146 19.12 -0.56 -8.37
CA VAL A 146 18.94 -0.33 -6.93
C VAL A 146 19.27 1.11 -6.54
N GLU A 147 20.29 1.70 -7.16
CA GLU A 147 20.73 3.08 -6.97
C GLU A 147 19.68 4.14 -7.36
N GLN A 148 18.68 3.77 -8.16
CA GLN A 148 17.57 4.63 -8.59
C GLN A 148 16.28 4.34 -7.81
N MET A 149 16.29 3.36 -6.90
CA MET A 149 15.10 2.96 -6.15
C MET A 149 14.80 3.87 -4.97
N VAL A 150 13.54 4.26 -4.87
CA VAL A 150 12.95 4.95 -3.74
C VAL A 150 11.78 4.12 -3.23
N VAL A 151 11.75 3.85 -1.93
CA VAL A 151 10.60 3.25 -1.25
C VAL A 151 9.75 4.38 -0.69
N ARG A 152 8.46 4.38 -1.05
CA ARG A 152 7.47 5.27 -0.46
C ARG A 152 6.56 4.49 0.48
N ALA A 153 6.56 4.85 1.75
CA ALA A 153 5.70 4.29 2.80
C ALA A 153 4.59 5.27 3.18
N GLY A 154 3.40 4.76 3.54
CA GLY A 154 2.27 5.59 3.98
C GLY A 154 1.51 6.30 2.87
N GLU A 155 1.78 5.95 1.61
CA GLU A 155 1.03 6.42 0.45
C GLU A 155 -0.41 5.89 0.48
N TRP A 156 -1.34 6.64 -0.10
CA TRP A 156 -2.72 6.20 -0.28
C TRP A 156 -3.29 6.64 -1.63
N ASP A 157 -3.42 7.94 -1.90
CA ASP A 157 -3.82 8.47 -3.20
C ASP A 157 -2.64 9.18 -3.88
N SER A 158 -2.00 8.48 -4.83
CA SER A 158 -0.80 8.96 -5.51
C SER A 158 -0.99 10.24 -6.36
N LYS A 159 -2.22 10.74 -6.50
CA LYS A 159 -2.53 11.99 -7.22
C LYS A 159 -2.56 13.22 -6.33
N THR A 160 -2.52 13.05 -5.02
CA THR A 160 -2.61 14.14 -4.07
C THR A 160 -1.53 14.01 -3.01
N THR A 161 -1.34 15.08 -2.25
CA THR A 161 -0.59 15.03 -1.00
C THR A 161 -1.41 15.64 0.12
N GLN A 162 -2.72 15.83 -0.08
CA GLN A 162 -3.61 16.49 0.87
C GLN A 162 -4.05 15.57 2.02
N GLU A 163 -3.53 14.35 2.08
CA GLU A 163 -3.71 13.46 3.22
C GLU A 163 -3.18 14.09 4.51
N PRO A 164 -3.85 13.83 5.65
CA PRO A 164 -3.48 14.44 6.92
C PRO A 164 -2.11 13.99 7.44
N LEU A 165 -1.66 12.81 7.02
CA LEU A 165 -0.35 12.25 7.34
C LEU A 165 0.40 12.02 6.03
N LYS A 166 1.62 12.52 5.95
CA LYS A 166 2.41 12.51 4.71
C LYS A 166 3.13 11.17 4.54
N HIS A 167 3.18 10.71 3.30
CA HIS A 167 4.05 9.60 2.92
C HIS A 167 5.53 9.92 3.20
N GLN A 168 6.34 8.88 3.40
CA GLN A 168 7.79 8.97 3.61
C GLN A 168 8.53 8.30 2.45
N ASP A 169 9.37 9.07 1.76
CA ASP A 169 10.22 8.60 0.67
C ASP A 169 11.64 8.33 1.20
N VAL A 170 12.09 7.08 1.08
CA VAL A 170 13.41 6.65 1.56
C VAL A 170 14.17 5.91 0.46
N LYS A 171 15.43 6.27 0.26
CA LYS A 171 16.29 5.60 -0.71
C LYS A 171 16.66 4.19 -0.27
N VAL A 172 16.90 3.32 -1.24
CA VAL A 172 17.40 1.96 -1.01
C VAL A 172 18.93 1.99 -0.99
N SER A 173 19.51 1.60 0.16
CA SER A 173 20.97 1.49 0.30
C SER A 173 21.54 0.29 -0.46
N SER A 174 20.79 -0.82 -0.49
CA SER A 174 21.21 -2.09 -1.07
C SER A 174 20.05 -3.08 -1.09
N ALA A 175 20.16 -4.10 -1.94
CA ALA A 175 19.19 -5.17 -2.05
C ALA A 175 19.84 -6.55 -1.88
N LYS A 176 19.05 -7.53 -1.44
CA LYS A 176 19.44 -8.94 -1.41
C LYS A 176 18.39 -9.79 -2.10
N VAL A 177 18.71 -10.24 -3.30
CA VAL A 177 17.94 -11.23 -4.05
C VAL A 177 18.25 -12.63 -3.54
N HIS A 178 17.25 -13.51 -3.50
CA HIS A 178 17.47 -14.91 -3.15
C HIS A 178 18.46 -15.57 -4.12
N PRO A 179 19.49 -16.28 -3.64
CA PRO A 179 20.56 -16.82 -4.49
C PRO A 179 20.06 -17.81 -5.56
N ASP A 180 19.00 -18.55 -5.23
CA ASP A 180 18.39 -19.53 -6.15
C ASP A 180 17.22 -18.95 -6.96
N PHE A 181 17.08 -17.62 -7.05
CA PHE A 181 16.08 -16.99 -7.92
C PHE A 181 16.33 -17.36 -9.38
N ASN A 182 15.28 -17.78 -10.08
CA ASN A 182 15.34 -18.10 -11.49
C ASN A 182 14.36 -17.23 -12.28
N SER A 183 14.89 -16.26 -13.04
CA SER A 183 14.08 -15.32 -13.81
C SER A 183 13.29 -15.95 -14.95
N LYS A 184 13.61 -17.18 -15.40
CA LYS A 184 12.89 -17.85 -16.48
C LYS A 184 11.53 -18.40 -16.04
N ASN A 185 11.42 -18.85 -14.80
CA ASN A 185 10.21 -19.47 -14.25
C ASN A 185 9.76 -18.85 -12.92
N LEU A 186 10.40 -17.74 -12.52
CA LEU A 186 10.16 -16.99 -11.29
C LEU A 186 10.26 -17.83 -10.01
N LYS A 187 10.96 -18.98 -10.06
CA LYS A 187 11.20 -19.79 -8.87
C LYS A 187 12.01 -18.96 -7.86
N ASN A 188 11.64 -19.05 -6.58
CA ASN A 188 12.27 -18.33 -5.48
C ASN A 188 12.30 -16.80 -5.69
N ASP A 189 11.20 -16.24 -6.20
CA ASP A 189 11.05 -14.82 -6.50
C ASP A 189 10.81 -13.97 -5.25
N ILE A 190 11.88 -13.76 -4.49
CA ILE A 190 11.89 -13.02 -3.24
C ILE A 190 13.18 -12.21 -3.09
N ALA A 191 13.05 -10.98 -2.59
CA ALA A 191 14.16 -10.11 -2.27
C ALA A 191 13.87 -9.23 -1.05
N LEU A 192 14.96 -8.74 -0.45
CA LEU A 192 14.94 -7.74 0.60
C LEU A 192 15.56 -6.44 0.09
N LEU A 193 14.93 -5.32 0.37
CA LEU A 193 15.51 -3.99 0.19
C LEU A 193 15.87 -3.44 1.57
N PHE A 194 17.08 -2.91 1.69
CA PHE A 194 17.57 -2.26 2.91
C PHE A 194 17.57 -0.75 2.70
N LEU A 195 16.83 -0.03 3.53
CA LEU A 195 16.67 1.41 3.42
C LEU A 195 17.85 2.18 4.02
N GLU A 196 18.20 3.33 3.46
CA GLU A 196 19.28 4.19 3.99
C GLU A 196 18.97 4.69 5.42
N THR A 197 17.73 5.06 5.68
CA THR A 197 17.26 5.54 6.98
C THR A 197 16.00 4.78 7.43
N PRO A 198 15.72 4.70 8.74
CA PRO A 198 14.46 4.14 9.23
C PRO A 198 13.27 5.02 8.83
N VAL A 199 12.20 4.38 8.42
CA VAL A 199 10.87 4.98 8.28
C VAL A 199 10.28 5.18 9.68
N SER A 200 9.74 6.36 9.97
CA SER A 200 9.02 6.61 11.22
C SER A 200 7.66 5.89 11.22
N LEU A 201 7.33 5.27 12.36
CA LEU A 201 6.07 4.57 12.60
C LEU A 201 5.13 5.36 13.53
N ASP A 202 5.41 6.65 13.74
CA ASP A 202 4.79 7.45 14.81
C ASP A 202 3.30 7.74 14.57
N ASP A 203 2.83 7.65 13.32
CA ASP A 203 1.52 8.15 12.92
C ASP A 203 0.51 7.05 12.53
N ASN A 204 0.77 5.78 12.85
CA ASN A 204 -0.10 4.58 12.64
C ASN A 204 -0.58 4.30 11.19
N HIS A 205 -0.43 5.23 10.25
CA HIS A 205 -0.63 5.02 8.80
C HIS A 205 0.54 4.27 8.15
N ILE A 206 1.67 4.15 8.87
CA ILE A 206 2.82 3.32 8.51
C ILE A 206 3.06 2.33 9.64
N GLY A 207 3.30 1.07 9.28
CA GLY A 207 3.48 -0.03 10.24
C GLY A 207 4.17 -1.23 9.60
N LEU A 208 4.28 -2.32 10.35
CA LEU A 208 5.03 -3.51 9.93
C LEU A 208 4.10 -4.67 9.61
N ALA A 209 4.41 -5.46 8.59
CA ALA A 209 3.74 -6.74 8.33
C ALA A 209 4.32 -7.82 9.25
N CYS A 210 3.47 -8.68 9.83
CA CYS A 210 3.98 -9.87 10.49
C CYS A 210 4.40 -10.89 9.44
N LEU A 211 5.35 -11.74 9.81
CA LEU A 211 5.82 -12.82 8.95
C LEU A 211 5.34 -14.16 9.51
N PRO A 212 4.93 -15.10 8.65
CA PRO A 212 4.45 -16.40 9.09
C PRO A 212 5.59 -17.25 9.67
N ARG A 213 5.19 -18.30 10.40
CA ARG A 213 6.10 -19.36 10.81
C ARG A 213 6.70 -20.08 9.59
N GLN A 214 7.90 -20.61 9.74
CA GLN A 214 8.54 -21.41 8.70
C GLN A 214 7.67 -22.61 8.35
N ASN A 215 7.41 -22.82 7.06
CA ASN A 215 6.58 -23.90 6.52
C ASN A 215 5.15 -23.96 7.11
N ASN A 216 4.56 -22.80 7.45
CA ASN A 216 3.19 -22.76 7.95
C ASN A 216 2.19 -23.36 6.95
N ALA A 217 1.27 -24.20 7.41
CA ALA A 217 0.17 -24.67 6.61
C ALA A 217 -0.83 -23.53 6.43
N LEU A 218 -1.09 -23.13 5.19
CA LEU A 218 -1.95 -22.00 4.88
C LEU A 218 -3.34 -22.47 4.50
N SER A 219 -4.32 -22.11 5.31
CA SER A 219 -5.74 -22.22 4.98
C SER A 219 -6.44 -20.96 5.49
N SER A 220 -6.90 -20.12 4.57
CA SER A 220 -7.63 -18.90 4.94
C SER A 220 -8.46 -18.41 3.77
N ASN A 221 -9.69 -18.00 4.07
CA ASN A 221 -10.61 -17.38 3.10
C ASN A 221 -10.64 -15.85 3.21
N GLY A 222 -9.79 -15.28 4.07
CA GLY A 222 -9.83 -13.88 4.47
C GLY A 222 -8.59 -13.08 4.11
N CYS A 223 -7.81 -13.53 3.13
CA CYS A 223 -6.56 -12.88 2.76
C CYS A 223 -6.80 -11.67 1.87
N TYR A 224 -5.88 -10.72 1.89
CA TYR A 224 -5.92 -9.53 1.06
C TYR A 224 -4.65 -9.40 0.24
N VAL A 225 -4.81 -9.11 -1.03
CA VAL A 225 -3.76 -8.54 -1.88
C VAL A 225 -4.03 -7.05 -2.08
N ASN A 226 -2.96 -6.26 -2.13
CA ASN A 226 -3.03 -4.80 -2.09
C ASN A 226 -2.04 -4.21 -3.09
N GLY A 227 -2.42 -3.10 -3.73
CA GLY A 227 -1.52 -2.36 -4.59
C GLY A 227 -2.17 -1.24 -5.39
N TRP A 228 -1.33 -0.53 -6.12
CA TRP A 228 -1.67 0.56 -7.06
C TRP A 228 -1.52 0.12 -8.52
N GLY A 229 -1.39 -1.18 -8.76
CA GLY A 229 -1.21 -1.76 -10.07
C GLY A 229 -2.36 -1.40 -11.02
N LYS A 230 -2.17 -1.72 -12.29
CA LYS A 230 -3.16 -1.54 -13.32
C LYS A 230 -4.43 -2.33 -13.00
N ASN A 231 -5.58 -1.79 -13.35
CA ASN A 231 -6.87 -2.48 -13.20
C ASN A 231 -7.06 -3.73 -14.10
N LYS A 232 -6.22 -3.90 -15.13
CA LYS A 232 -6.31 -5.03 -16.07
C LYS A 232 -4.99 -5.27 -16.78
N PHE A 233 -4.90 -6.39 -17.49
CA PHE A 233 -3.81 -6.64 -18.43
C PHE A 233 -4.07 -5.92 -19.77
N GLY A 234 -3.01 -5.46 -20.47
CA GLY A 234 -3.11 -4.86 -21.82
C GLY A 234 -2.73 -3.38 -21.91
N LYS A 235 -2.89 -2.80 -23.11
CA LYS A 235 -2.49 -1.41 -23.42
C LYS A 235 -3.43 -0.35 -22.83
N ASP A 236 -4.71 -0.66 -22.68
CA ASP A 236 -5.74 0.25 -22.14
C ASP A 236 -5.82 0.21 -20.61
N ALA A 237 -4.78 -0.32 -19.96
CA ALA A 237 -4.75 -0.57 -18.54
C ALA A 237 -4.22 0.65 -17.78
N VAL A 238 -4.96 1.09 -16.76
CA VAL A 238 -4.69 2.35 -16.04
C VAL A 238 -4.28 2.04 -14.60
N PHE A 239 -3.20 2.67 -14.14
CA PHE A 239 -2.78 2.61 -12.74
C PHE A 239 -3.83 3.18 -11.81
N GLN A 240 -3.99 2.57 -10.65
CA GLN A 240 -4.93 3.03 -9.63
C GLN A 240 -4.26 4.11 -8.78
N ASN A 241 -4.99 5.17 -8.46
CA ASN A 241 -4.45 6.29 -7.69
C ASN A 241 -4.61 6.03 -6.20
N ILE A 242 -5.83 5.67 -5.78
CA ILE A 242 -6.13 5.19 -4.43
C ILE A 242 -5.74 3.72 -4.32
N LEU A 243 -5.03 3.35 -3.24
CA LEU A 243 -4.66 1.97 -2.93
C LEU A 243 -5.89 1.06 -2.99
N LYS A 244 -5.80 -0.06 -3.72
CA LYS A 244 -6.86 -1.06 -3.80
C LYS A 244 -6.58 -2.27 -2.92
N LYS A 245 -7.64 -2.95 -2.49
CA LYS A 245 -7.58 -4.20 -1.72
C LYS A 245 -8.52 -5.25 -2.30
N ILE A 246 -8.05 -6.47 -2.55
CA ILE A 246 -8.90 -7.56 -3.01
C ILE A 246 -8.84 -8.68 -1.99
N GLN A 247 -10.01 -9.11 -1.52
CA GLN A 247 -10.12 -10.26 -0.64
C GLN A 247 -10.10 -11.55 -1.47
N LEU A 248 -9.20 -12.47 -1.14
CA LEU A 248 -8.98 -13.71 -1.86
C LEU A 248 -8.88 -14.90 -0.88
N PRO A 249 -9.40 -16.08 -1.25
CA PRO A 249 -9.11 -17.32 -0.55
C PRO A 249 -7.73 -17.86 -0.94
N VAL A 250 -7.04 -18.50 0.00
CA VAL A 250 -5.86 -19.34 -0.30
C VAL A 250 -6.34 -20.63 -0.98
N VAL A 251 -5.63 -21.01 -2.03
CA VAL A 251 -5.90 -22.24 -2.79
C VAL A 251 -4.81 -23.26 -2.47
N ALA A 252 -5.22 -24.50 -2.20
CA ALA A 252 -4.28 -25.59 -1.91
C ALA A 252 -3.35 -25.83 -3.10
N HIS A 253 -2.10 -26.18 -2.83
CA HIS A 253 -1.04 -26.32 -3.85
C HIS A 253 -1.46 -27.24 -5.01
N GLU A 254 -2.00 -28.43 -4.71
CA GLU A 254 -2.45 -29.39 -5.72
C GLU A 254 -3.60 -28.87 -6.56
N GLN A 255 -4.58 -28.21 -5.94
CA GLN A 255 -5.71 -27.59 -6.66
C GLN A 255 -5.24 -26.48 -7.59
N CYS A 256 -4.28 -25.68 -7.14
CA CYS A 256 -3.69 -24.63 -7.95
C CYS A 256 -2.91 -25.20 -9.14
N GLN A 257 -2.11 -26.25 -8.92
CA GLN A 257 -1.40 -26.96 -9.97
C GLN A 257 -2.38 -27.52 -11.03
N ASP A 258 -3.47 -28.16 -10.59
CA ASP A 258 -4.48 -28.70 -11.48
C ASP A 258 -5.24 -27.62 -12.25
N ALA A 259 -5.48 -26.45 -11.63
CA ALA A 259 -6.02 -25.28 -12.33
C ALA A 259 -5.05 -24.81 -13.43
N PHE A 260 -3.76 -24.64 -13.11
CA PHE A 260 -2.76 -24.23 -14.08
C PHE A 260 -2.57 -25.23 -15.23
N ARG A 261 -2.68 -26.54 -14.96
CA ARG A 261 -2.62 -27.58 -15.99
C ARG A 261 -3.72 -27.50 -17.04
N LYS A 262 -4.85 -26.87 -16.72
CA LYS A 262 -5.98 -26.64 -17.66
C LYS A 262 -5.79 -25.40 -18.53
N THR A 263 -4.75 -24.60 -18.27
CA THR A 263 -4.42 -23.39 -19.04
C THR A 263 -3.39 -23.69 -20.13
N ARG A 264 -2.88 -22.63 -20.79
CA ARG A 264 -1.77 -22.69 -21.75
C ARG A 264 -0.47 -23.32 -21.21
N LEU A 265 -0.31 -23.46 -19.89
CA LEU A 265 0.85 -24.15 -19.29
C LEU A 265 0.84 -25.67 -19.54
N GLY A 266 -0.34 -26.24 -19.80
CA GLY A 266 -0.51 -27.63 -20.21
C GLY A 266 -0.47 -28.66 -19.08
N LYS A 267 -0.99 -29.86 -19.36
CA LYS A 267 -1.24 -30.92 -18.38
C LYS A 267 -0.01 -31.46 -17.63
N TYR A 268 1.19 -31.22 -18.13
CA TYR A 268 2.45 -31.67 -17.52
C TYR A 268 3.10 -30.60 -16.65
N PHE A 269 2.47 -29.43 -16.49
CA PHE A 269 2.97 -28.39 -15.60
C PHE A 269 3.09 -28.90 -14.16
N ILE A 270 4.16 -28.50 -13.48
CA ILE A 270 4.42 -28.79 -12.07
C ILE A 270 4.63 -27.46 -11.37
N LEU A 271 3.77 -27.17 -10.39
CA LEU A 271 3.88 -25.95 -9.60
C LEU A 271 5.03 -26.14 -8.60
N ASN A 272 5.94 -25.16 -8.52
CA ASN A 272 7.04 -25.25 -7.56
C ASN A 272 6.57 -24.88 -6.15
N GLU A 273 7.09 -25.57 -5.16
CA GLU A 273 6.82 -25.36 -3.73
C GLU A 273 7.24 -23.97 -3.18
N SER A 274 8.02 -23.21 -3.95
CA SER A 274 8.28 -21.80 -3.66
C SER A 274 7.05 -20.91 -3.87
N PHE A 275 5.93 -21.44 -4.37
CA PHE A 275 4.69 -20.71 -4.59
C PHE A 275 3.56 -21.15 -3.65
N VAL A 276 2.70 -20.19 -3.32
CA VAL A 276 1.36 -20.34 -2.75
C VAL A 276 0.38 -19.68 -3.72
N CYS A 277 -0.86 -20.15 -3.75
CA CYS A 277 -1.88 -19.59 -4.63
C CYS A 277 -3.03 -18.97 -3.86
N ALA A 278 -3.65 -17.96 -4.44
CA ALA A 278 -4.86 -17.35 -3.91
C ALA A 278 -5.78 -16.88 -5.05
N GLY A 279 -7.08 -16.83 -4.78
CA GLY A 279 -8.08 -16.36 -5.75
C GLY A 279 -8.65 -17.48 -6.63
N GLY A 280 -8.86 -17.17 -7.91
CA GLY A 280 -9.61 -18.01 -8.86
C GLY A 280 -11.11 -17.69 -8.90
N GLU A 281 -11.55 -16.70 -8.13
CA GLU A 281 -12.85 -16.07 -8.26
C GLU A 281 -12.87 -15.14 -9.48
N GLU A 282 -13.97 -15.16 -10.22
CA GLU A 282 -14.13 -14.33 -11.43
C GLU A 282 -14.02 -12.84 -11.09
N GLY A 283 -13.15 -12.12 -11.81
CA GLY A 283 -12.95 -10.68 -11.64
C GLY A 283 -12.17 -10.25 -10.39
N LYS A 284 -11.60 -11.19 -9.62
CA LYS A 284 -10.81 -10.89 -8.41
C LYS A 284 -9.39 -11.44 -8.51
N ASP A 285 -8.42 -10.58 -8.80
CA ASP A 285 -7.00 -10.96 -8.79
C ASP A 285 -6.07 -9.74 -8.71
N ALA A 286 -4.82 -9.98 -8.34
CA ALA A 286 -3.75 -8.99 -8.48
C ALA A 286 -3.39 -8.82 -9.96
N CYS A 287 -3.00 -7.60 -10.34
CA CYS A 287 -2.71 -7.27 -11.74
C CYS A 287 -1.31 -6.70 -11.96
N THR A 288 -1.02 -6.37 -13.22
CA THR A 288 0.25 -5.76 -13.63
C THR A 288 0.51 -4.48 -12.83
N GLY A 289 1.63 -4.41 -12.11
CA GLY A 289 1.98 -3.26 -11.25
C GLY A 289 1.77 -3.51 -9.76
N ASP A 290 1.09 -4.60 -9.38
CA ASP A 290 1.05 -5.09 -8.00
C ASP A 290 2.22 -6.05 -7.68
N GLY A 291 3.08 -6.33 -8.66
CA GLY A 291 4.25 -7.22 -8.53
C GLY A 291 5.09 -6.84 -7.31
N GLY A 292 5.49 -7.83 -6.51
CA GLY A 292 6.20 -7.59 -5.25
C GLY A 292 5.32 -7.16 -4.06
N GLY A 293 4.05 -6.82 -4.29
CA GLY A 293 3.09 -6.48 -3.24
C GLY A 293 2.76 -7.67 -2.32
N PRO A 294 2.28 -7.42 -1.09
CA PRO A 294 2.03 -8.47 -0.12
C PRO A 294 0.65 -9.12 -0.29
N LEU A 295 0.62 -10.45 -0.18
CA LEU A 295 -0.59 -11.21 0.16
C LEU A 295 -0.59 -11.47 1.66
N VAL A 296 -1.53 -10.87 2.38
CA VAL A 296 -1.64 -10.96 3.85
C VAL A 296 -2.88 -11.73 4.27
N CYS A 297 -2.78 -12.56 5.31
CA CYS A 297 -3.90 -13.32 5.85
C CYS A 297 -4.06 -13.03 7.35
N PRO A 298 -5.29 -13.10 7.89
CA PRO A 298 -5.52 -12.98 9.32
C PRO A 298 -4.83 -14.13 10.08
N SER A 299 -4.17 -13.81 11.19
CA SER A 299 -3.67 -14.78 12.16
C SER A 299 -4.66 -14.96 13.31
N GLU A 300 -4.47 -16.01 14.11
CA GLU A 300 -5.31 -16.32 15.27
C GLU A 300 -5.31 -15.20 16.33
N GLU A 301 -4.28 -14.36 16.36
CA GLU A 301 -4.12 -13.23 17.30
C GLU A 301 -4.83 -11.95 16.84
N GLY A 302 -5.63 -12.00 15.77
CA GLY A 302 -6.30 -10.83 15.21
C GLY A 302 -5.37 -9.87 14.44
N ARG A 303 -4.12 -10.27 14.20
CA ARG A 303 -3.14 -9.59 13.36
C ARG A 303 -3.20 -10.12 11.92
N TYR A 304 -2.36 -9.57 11.05
CA TYR A 304 -2.14 -10.05 9.69
C TYR A 304 -0.69 -10.47 9.47
N GLU A 305 -0.53 -11.64 8.85
CA GLU A 305 0.76 -12.18 8.42
C GLU A 305 0.87 -12.15 6.90
N GLN A 306 2.03 -11.77 6.37
CA GLN A 306 2.32 -11.82 4.95
C GLN A 306 2.72 -13.23 4.52
N VAL A 307 1.77 -13.94 3.93
CA VAL A 307 1.94 -15.33 3.52
C VAL A 307 2.48 -15.45 2.10
N GLY A 308 2.29 -14.41 1.29
CA GLY A 308 2.67 -14.39 -0.13
C GLY A 308 3.24 -13.06 -0.59
N ILE A 309 3.91 -13.09 -1.74
CA ILE A 309 4.37 -11.92 -2.50
C ILE A 309 3.86 -12.09 -3.94
N VAL A 310 3.21 -11.07 -4.50
CA VAL A 310 2.72 -11.11 -5.89
C VAL A 310 3.87 -11.41 -6.84
N SER A 311 3.80 -12.54 -7.56
CA SER A 311 4.87 -13.01 -8.45
C SER A 311 4.40 -13.12 -9.90
N TRP A 312 3.40 -13.97 -10.19
CA TRP A 312 2.88 -14.13 -11.55
C TRP A 312 1.46 -14.71 -11.58
N GLY A 313 0.79 -14.59 -12.73
CA GLY A 313 -0.54 -15.12 -12.97
C GLY A 313 -0.80 -15.34 -14.45
N ILE A 314 -1.93 -15.96 -14.78
CA ILE A 314 -2.41 -16.12 -16.15
C ILE A 314 -3.64 -15.25 -16.30
N GLY A 315 -3.46 -14.09 -16.93
CA GLY A 315 -4.48 -13.05 -16.93
C GLY A 315 -4.63 -12.40 -15.54
N CYS A 316 -5.64 -11.55 -15.43
CA CYS A 316 -6.11 -11.01 -14.15
C CYS A 316 -7.56 -11.42 -13.97
N GLY A 317 -7.88 -12.12 -12.89
CA GLY A 317 -9.27 -12.40 -12.50
C GLY A 317 -9.96 -13.41 -13.41
N GLU A 318 -9.19 -14.27 -14.09
CA GLU A 318 -9.73 -15.34 -14.91
C GLU A 318 -10.41 -16.38 -14.01
N LYS A 319 -11.68 -16.65 -14.29
CA LYS A 319 -12.49 -17.58 -13.50
C LYS A 319 -11.84 -18.96 -13.46
N GLY A 320 -11.62 -19.47 -12.25
CA GLY A 320 -11.05 -20.79 -12.02
C GLY A 320 -9.53 -20.88 -12.16
N VAL A 321 -8.84 -19.76 -12.40
CA VAL A 321 -7.36 -19.70 -12.44
C VAL A 321 -6.88 -18.78 -11.32
N PRO A 322 -6.27 -19.31 -10.24
CA PRO A 322 -5.74 -18.48 -9.16
C PRO A 322 -4.43 -17.79 -9.56
N GLY A 323 -4.07 -16.72 -8.84
CA GLY A 323 -2.77 -16.08 -8.92
C GLY A 323 -1.70 -16.87 -8.16
N ALA A 324 -0.45 -16.81 -8.64
CA ALA A 324 0.71 -17.43 -7.99
C ALA A 324 1.56 -16.37 -7.25
N TYR A 325 1.81 -16.65 -5.97
CA TYR A 325 2.51 -15.76 -5.06
C TYR A 325 3.73 -16.50 -4.50
N THR A 326 4.85 -15.83 -4.29
CA THR A 326 6.00 -16.45 -3.61
C THR A 326 5.62 -16.79 -2.17
N ASN A 327 5.77 -18.04 -1.75
CA ASN A 327 5.40 -18.54 -0.43
C ASN A 327 6.39 -18.05 0.64
N VAL A 328 6.02 -16.99 1.37
CA VAL A 328 6.90 -16.35 2.38
C VAL A 328 7.26 -17.32 3.51
N GLY A 329 6.34 -18.22 3.88
CA GLY A 329 6.58 -19.25 4.89
C GLY A 329 7.74 -20.18 4.55
N ARG A 330 8.02 -20.42 3.25
CA ARG A 330 9.19 -21.20 2.81
C ARG A 330 10.50 -20.45 3.03
N PHE A 331 10.48 -19.12 3.07
CA PHE A 331 11.68 -18.27 3.11
C PHE A 331 11.91 -17.56 4.45
N LYS A 332 11.07 -17.76 5.49
CA LYS A 332 11.22 -17.08 6.80
C LYS A 332 12.62 -17.21 7.39
N ASN A 333 13.24 -18.39 7.31
CA ASN A 333 14.61 -18.61 7.77
C ASN A 333 15.66 -17.83 6.95
N TRP A 334 15.48 -17.75 5.63
CA TRP A 334 16.35 -16.96 4.77
C TRP A 334 16.21 -15.46 5.10
N ILE A 335 14.98 -14.96 5.23
CA ILE A 335 14.69 -13.57 5.62
C ILE A 335 15.41 -13.26 6.93
N LYS A 336 15.18 -14.06 7.97
CA LYS A 336 15.80 -13.91 9.30
C LYS A 336 17.33 -13.88 9.22
N LYS A 337 17.94 -14.78 8.46
CA LYS A 337 19.41 -14.82 8.29
C LYS A 337 19.94 -13.53 7.67
N GLN A 338 19.28 -13.03 6.62
CA GLN A 338 19.73 -11.81 5.93
C GLN A 338 19.55 -10.56 6.79
N THR A 339 18.44 -10.46 7.54
CA THR A 339 18.21 -9.30 8.43
C THR A 339 19.16 -9.30 9.63
N GLN A 340 19.42 -10.47 10.24
CA GLN A 340 20.34 -10.59 11.38
C GLN A 340 21.79 -10.27 11.03
N THR A 341 22.23 -10.58 9.80
CA THR A 341 23.58 -10.24 9.32
C THR A 341 23.81 -8.72 9.28
N ARG A 342 22.73 -7.93 9.29
CA ARG A 342 22.73 -6.47 9.34
C ARG A 342 22.22 -5.91 10.67
N SER A 343 22.18 -6.74 11.72
CA SER A 343 21.72 -6.36 13.07
C SER A 343 20.26 -5.90 13.14
N PHE A 344 19.42 -6.28 12.17
CA PHE A 344 17.98 -6.03 12.22
C PHE A 344 17.23 -7.20 12.86
N THR A 345 16.40 -6.90 13.86
CA THR A 345 15.54 -7.87 14.52
C THR A 345 14.12 -7.76 13.98
N ILE A 346 13.69 -8.78 13.24
CA ILE A 346 12.33 -8.89 12.70
C ILE A 346 11.46 -9.70 13.66
N GLN A 347 10.18 -9.34 13.74
CA GLN A 347 9.19 -10.05 14.56
C GLN A 347 8.66 -11.32 13.86
#